data_AF-A0AB38DF42-F1
#
_entry.id   AF-A0AB38DF42-F1
#
_cell.length_a   1.000
_cell.length_b   1.000
_cell.length_c   1.000
_cell.angle_alpha   90.00
_cell.angle_beta   90.00
_cell.angle_gamma   90.00
#
_symmetry.space_group_name_H-M   'P 1'
#
loop_
_entity.id
_entity.type
_entity.pdbx_description
1 polymer ?
#
loop_
_entity_poly.entity_id
_entity_poly.type
_entity_poly.pdbx_seq_one_letter_code
_entity_poly.pdbx_strand_id
1 'polypeptide(L)'
;MSDDVSGSPEARLIEASREELRPRLSARRAAELSGISEGRWRQIVKGFQQVTKDVRVPVRAPAETLARMANTVGVTPEQLRDVDRNDAAAELDLLRERIASEGAQVAAAPPGSVKAINSMVLRQIDLMIHLPMDIDDADLEKLRDLRNEVSLLPEVLGPIVDTPEGGVQHTEQAGMLLEEAQRILERYTDSLFPEDHRLYSKNRARLFGGNRGGEDGDGESHAMSIQFGDGGSVVMPYKIFGAIEHEVERLATDPEALDNISLANIADWQTLAHYVAVKNLGYICVFASESGAKSFAQHFPDVTLPSGFFTAARIFLQRTKEVNSRSGFVMGPVDVGVGIAEKVYSGDMSTPDINGLLPEEQSGVLLQQFMVFALVVQYARGAFAV
;
A
#
# COMPACT_ATOMS: atom_id res chain seq x y z
N MET A 1 24.91 -7.33 -43.93
CA MET A 1 24.25 -6.28 -43.12
C MET A 1 23.72 -6.98 -41.89
N SER A 2 24.34 -6.71 -40.75
CA SER A 2 24.02 -7.32 -39.45
C SER A 2 23.04 -6.39 -38.76
N ASP A 3 21.75 -6.59 -39.00
CA ASP A 3 20.72 -5.87 -38.25
C ASP A 3 20.72 -6.38 -36.82
N ASP A 4 21.12 -5.49 -35.92
CA ASP A 4 21.16 -5.65 -34.48
C ASP A 4 19.76 -6.02 -33.97
N VAL A 5 19.58 -7.29 -33.58
CA VAL A 5 18.31 -7.90 -33.14
C VAL A 5 18.02 -7.52 -31.68
N SER A 6 17.98 -6.21 -31.45
CA SER A 6 17.56 -5.56 -30.22
C SER A 6 16.07 -5.29 -30.35
N GLY A 7 15.24 -5.77 -29.41
CA GLY A 7 13.78 -5.64 -29.44
C GLY A 7 13.32 -4.21 -29.70
N SER A 8 12.07 -4.02 -30.15
CA SER A 8 11.55 -2.68 -30.46
C SER A 8 11.63 -1.73 -29.24
N PRO A 9 11.68 -0.41 -29.41
CA PRO A 9 11.86 0.54 -28.29
C PRO A 9 10.88 0.32 -27.13
N GLU A 10 9.61 0.06 -27.44
CA GLU A 10 8.59 -0.27 -26.45
C GLU A 10 8.80 -1.62 -25.76
N ALA A 11 9.33 -2.61 -26.49
CA ALA A 11 9.63 -3.93 -25.93
C ALA A 11 10.80 -3.86 -24.94
N ARG A 12 11.81 -3.03 -25.22
CA ARG A 12 12.92 -2.78 -24.30
C ARG A 12 12.47 -2.05 -23.04
N LEU A 13 11.60 -1.05 -23.18
CA LEU A 13 11.01 -0.33 -22.04
C LEU A 13 10.28 -1.31 -21.11
N ILE A 14 9.40 -2.14 -21.65
CA ILE A 14 8.64 -3.13 -20.87
C ILE A 14 9.56 -4.12 -20.14
N GLU A 15 10.58 -4.64 -20.84
CA GLU A 15 11.47 -5.63 -20.25
C GLU A 15 12.40 -5.02 -19.18
N ALA A 16 12.93 -3.80 -19.43
CA ALA A 16 13.72 -3.07 -18.44
C ALA A 16 12.90 -2.80 -17.17
N SER A 17 11.67 -2.28 -17.31
CA SER A 17 10.78 -2.04 -16.17
C SER A 17 10.46 -3.34 -15.41
N ARG A 18 10.24 -4.47 -16.11
CA ARG A 18 10.05 -5.78 -15.46
C ARG A 18 11.27 -6.19 -14.64
N GLU A 19 12.48 -6.01 -15.17
CA GLU A 19 13.73 -6.38 -14.51
C GLU A 19 14.08 -5.48 -13.33
N GLU A 20 13.58 -4.25 -13.32
CA GLU A 20 13.72 -3.28 -12.24
C GLU A 20 12.79 -3.57 -11.05
N LEU A 21 11.63 -4.22 -11.28
CA LEU A 21 10.69 -4.54 -10.21
C LEU A 21 11.32 -5.35 -9.08
N ARG A 22 11.01 -4.94 -7.85
CA ARG A 22 11.35 -5.64 -6.61
C ARG A 22 10.05 -5.86 -5.83
N PRO A 23 9.72 -7.09 -5.42
CA PRO A 23 10.40 -8.37 -5.71
C PRO A 23 10.50 -8.66 -7.22
N ARG A 24 11.42 -9.55 -7.60
CA ARG A 24 11.63 -9.89 -9.02
C ARG A 24 10.34 -10.47 -9.61
N LEU A 25 9.97 -9.99 -10.80
CA LEU A 25 8.86 -10.52 -11.58
C LEU A 25 9.38 -11.33 -12.77
N SER A 26 9.12 -12.64 -12.80
CA SER A 26 9.52 -13.49 -13.92
C SER A 26 8.73 -13.17 -15.20
N ALA A 27 9.31 -13.42 -16.38
CA ALA A 27 8.63 -13.20 -17.65
C ALA A 27 7.38 -14.10 -17.82
N ARG A 28 7.42 -15.31 -17.26
CA ARG A 28 6.25 -16.21 -17.19
C ARG A 28 5.12 -15.56 -16.41
N ARG A 29 5.44 -15.09 -15.20
CA ARG A 29 4.47 -14.47 -14.32
C ARG A 29 3.91 -13.16 -14.87
N ALA A 30 4.77 -12.33 -15.48
CA ALA A 30 4.35 -11.11 -16.16
C ALA A 30 3.37 -11.40 -17.32
N ALA A 31 3.61 -12.48 -18.07
CA ALA A 31 2.71 -12.91 -19.13
C ALA A 31 1.33 -13.32 -18.59
N GLU A 32 1.30 -14.12 -17.52
CA GLU A 32 0.05 -14.50 -16.84
C GLU A 32 -0.73 -13.27 -16.36
N LEU A 33 -0.07 -12.34 -15.67
CA LEU A 33 -0.69 -11.11 -15.15
C LEU A 33 -1.21 -10.18 -16.26
N SER A 34 -0.62 -10.22 -17.44
CA SER A 34 -1.07 -9.44 -18.61
C SER A 34 -2.09 -10.20 -19.47
N GLY A 35 -2.49 -11.41 -19.07
CA GLY A 35 -3.46 -12.23 -19.76
C GLY A 35 -2.98 -12.77 -21.11
N ILE A 36 -1.68 -13.04 -21.25
CA ILE A 36 -1.08 -13.63 -22.47
C ILE A 36 -0.19 -14.83 -22.14
N SER A 37 0.15 -15.63 -23.16
CA SER A 37 1.10 -16.74 -22.96
C SER A 37 2.54 -16.23 -22.82
N GLU A 38 3.37 -16.94 -22.04
CA GLU A 38 4.80 -16.65 -21.91
C GLU A 38 5.51 -16.60 -23.28
N GLY A 39 5.16 -17.55 -24.17
CA GLY A 39 5.68 -17.56 -25.53
C GLY A 39 5.36 -16.28 -26.29
N ARG A 40 4.13 -15.76 -26.15
CA ARG A 40 3.71 -14.50 -26.77
C ARG A 40 4.44 -13.30 -26.17
N TRP A 41 4.58 -13.24 -24.84
CA TRP A 41 5.39 -12.22 -24.15
C TRP A 41 6.80 -12.16 -24.72
N ARG A 42 7.50 -13.31 -24.78
CA ARG A 42 8.88 -13.39 -25.29
C ARG A 42 9.00 -12.99 -26.76
N GLN A 43 8.02 -13.32 -27.60
CA GLN A 43 8.01 -12.91 -29.01
C GLN A 43 7.88 -11.38 -29.14
N ILE A 44 7.03 -10.76 -28.33
CA ILE A 44 6.86 -9.31 -28.29
C ILE A 44 8.15 -8.64 -27.81
N VAL A 45 8.73 -9.11 -26.69
CA VAL A 45 9.97 -8.54 -26.14
C VAL A 45 11.14 -8.65 -27.13
N LYS A 46 11.25 -9.79 -27.83
CA LYS A 46 12.27 -9.98 -28.87
C LYS A 46 12.03 -9.16 -30.13
N GLY A 47 10.80 -8.67 -30.35
CA GLY A 47 10.39 -7.99 -31.58
C GLY A 47 10.23 -8.92 -32.79
N PHE A 48 10.25 -10.25 -32.60
CA PHE A 48 10.05 -11.21 -33.68
C PHE A 48 9.50 -12.55 -33.18
N GLN A 49 8.82 -13.26 -34.08
CA GLN A 49 8.46 -14.66 -33.92
C GLN A 49 9.30 -15.54 -34.85
N GLN A 50 9.81 -16.64 -34.32
CA GLN A 50 10.54 -17.65 -35.09
C GLN A 50 9.50 -18.63 -35.67
N VAL A 51 9.30 -18.62 -36.99
CA VAL A 51 8.29 -19.47 -37.67
C VAL A 51 8.89 -20.80 -38.10
N THR A 52 10.14 -20.77 -38.58
CA THR A 52 10.97 -21.96 -38.85
C THR A 52 12.39 -21.67 -38.34
N LYS A 53 13.33 -22.62 -38.41
CA LYS A 53 14.72 -22.39 -37.95
C LYS A 53 15.38 -21.17 -38.60
N ASP A 54 15.05 -20.87 -39.85
CA ASP A 54 15.70 -19.82 -40.64
C ASP A 54 14.80 -18.61 -40.90
N VAL A 55 13.50 -18.69 -40.59
CA VAL A 55 12.53 -17.60 -40.86
C VAL A 55 12.10 -16.93 -39.56
N ARG A 56 12.43 -15.64 -39.45
CA ARG A 56 11.96 -14.72 -38.41
C ARG A 56 10.99 -13.71 -39.01
N VAL A 57 9.84 -13.54 -38.36
CA VAL A 57 8.83 -12.54 -38.74
C VAL A 57 8.81 -11.45 -37.67
N PRO A 58 8.99 -10.16 -38.02
CA PRO A 58 8.86 -9.07 -37.08
C PRO A 58 7.51 -9.09 -36.37
N VAL A 59 7.50 -8.87 -35.06
CA VAL A 59 6.30 -8.81 -34.24
C VAL A 59 6.19 -7.41 -33.67
N ARG A 60 5.07 -6.76 -33.97
CA ARG A 60 4.63 -5.55 -33.28
C ARG A 60 3.41 -5.91 -32.42
N ALA A 61 3.47 -5.61 -31.14
CA ALA A 61 2.36 -5.89 -30.24
C ALA A 61 1.15 -5.00 -30.59
N PRO A 62 -0.08 -5.56 -30.68
CA PRO A 62 -1.31 -4.78 -30.71
C PRO A 62 -1.37 -3.83 -29.51
N ALA A 63 -1.94 -2.64 -29.71
CA ALA A 63 -2.00 -1.56 -28.71
C ALA A 63 -2.55 -2.05 -27.36
N GLU A 64 -3.71 -2.71 -27.37
CA GLU A 64 -4.38 -3.26 -26.19
C GLU A 64 -3.50 -4.28 -25.44
N THR A 65 -2.78 -5.14 -26.18
CA THR A 65 -1.89 -6.13 -25.58
C THR A 65 -0.69 -5.45 -24.92
N LEU A 66 -0.10 -4.46 -25.59
CA LEU A 66 1.01 -3.71 -25.04
C LEU A 66 0.59 -2.90 -23.80
N ALA A 67 -0.62 -2.34 -23.80
CA ALA A 67 -1.18 -1.63 -22.66
C ALA A 67 -1.31 -2.55 -21.43
N ARG A 68 -1.80 -3.79 -21.60
CA ARG A 68 -1.83 -4.77 -20.49
C ARG A 68 -0.42 -5.11 -19.99
N MET A 69 0.53 -5.35 -20.90
CA MET A 69 1.93 -5.61 -20.51
C MET A 69 2.51 -4.42 -19.74
N ALA A 70 2.28 -3.19 -20.20
CA ALA A 70 2.73 -1.95 -19.57
C ALA A 70 2.14 -1.79 -18.16
N ASN A 71 0.85 -2.03 -18.01
CA ASN A 71 0.18 -2.00 -16.71
C ASN A 71 0.80 -2.99 -15.72
N THR A 72 1.10 -4.22 -16.17
CA THR A 72 1.71 -5.27 -15.33
C THR A 72 3.08 -4.86 -14.77
N VAL A 73 3.88 -4.11 -15.54
CA VAL A 73 5.25 -3.75 -15.15
C VAL A 73 5.39 -2.30 -14.64
N GLY A 74 4.27 -1.59 -14.45
CA GLY A 74 4.27 -0.23 -13.92
C GLY A 74 4.68 0.86 -14.92
N VAL A 75 4.72 0.57 -16.23
CA VAL A 75 5.01 1.57 -17.26
C VAL A 75 3.83 2.53 -17.40
N THR A 76 4.14 3.82 -17.56
CA THR A 76 3.15 4.91 -17.68
C THR A 76 2.75 5.17 -19.15
N PRO A 77 1.57 5.76 -19.40
CA PRO A 77 1.17 6.23 -20.72
C PRO A 77 2.19 7.18 -21.34
N GLU A 78 2.78 8.09 -20.56
CA GLU A 78 3.80 9.04 -21.00
C GLU A 78 5.04 8.33 -21.54
N GLN A 79 5.56 7.33 -20.80
CA GLN A 79 6.70 6.54 -21.25
C GLN A 79 6.41 5.76 -22.55
N LEU A 80 5.15 5.33 -22.77
CA LEU A 80 4.74 4.72 -24.05
C LEU A 80 4.68 5.74 -25.19
N ARG A 81 4.26 6.98 -24.92
CA ARG A 81 4.28 8.07 -25.92
C ARG A 81 5.70 8.44 -26.30
N ASP A 82 6.64 8.46 -25.34
CA ASP A 82 8.06 8.75 -25.54
C ASP A 82 8.77 7.75 -26.47
N VAL A 83 8.25 6.52 -26.57
CA VAL A 83 8.72 5.48 -27.50
C VAL A 83 7.82 5.34 -28.74
N ASP A 84 7.08 6.40 -29.08
CA ASP A 84 6.20 6.50 -30.25
C ASP A 84 5.04 5.48 -30.29
N ARG A 85 4.56 5.03 -29.12
CA ARG A 85 3.39 4.13 -28.97
C ARG A 85 2.16 4.84 -28.41
N ASN A 86 1.77 5.94 -29.08
CA ASN A 86 0.57 6.71 -28.76
C ASN A 86 -0.72 5.88 -28.74
N ASP A 87 -0.80 4.86 -29.61
CA ASP A 87 -1.90 3.90 -29.67
C ASP A 87 -2.03 3.09 -28.38
N ALA A 88 -0.92 2.54 -27.87
CA ALA A 88 -0.91 1.77 -26.63
C ALA A 88 -1.06 2.63 -25.38
N ALA A 89 -0.56 3.87 -25.41
CA ALA A 89 -0.75 4.84 -24.32
C ALA A 89 -2.24 5.13 -24.09
N ALA A 90 -3.00 5.37 -25.17
CA ALA A 90 -4.44 5.60 -25.08
C ALA A 90 -5.20 4.37 -24.53
N GLU A 91 -4.81 3.16 -24.95
CA GLU A 91 -5.38 1.92 -24.40
C GLU A 91 -5.05 1.73 -22.91
N LEU A 92 -3.86 2.16 -22.47
CA LEU A 92 -3.46 2.09 -21.07
C LEU A 92 -4.26 3.08 -20.20
N ASP A 93 -4.49 4.30 -20.70
CA ASP A 93 -5.37 5.28 -20.04
C ASP A 93 -6.77 4.68 -19.80
N LEU A 94 -7.39 4.12 -20.86
CA LEU A 94 -8.69 3.47 -20.78
C LEU A 94 -8.71 2.26 -19.84
N LEU A 95 -7.65 1.45 -19.85
CA LEU A 95 -7.52 0.30 -18.96
C LEU A 95 -7.50 0.73 -17.49
N ARG A 96 -6.74 1.78 -17.16
CA ARG A 96 -6.65 2.31 -15.79
C ARG A 96 -7.95 2.94 -15.32
N GLU A 97 -8.64 3.69 -16.18
CA GLU A 97 -9.97 4.23 -15.90
C GLU A 97 -11.00 3.12 -15.62
N ARG A 98 -10.96 2.03 -16.41
CA ARG A 98 -11.82 0.87 -16.18
C ARG A 98 -11.55 0.22 -14.81
N ILE A 99 -10.29 -0.03 -14.48
CA ILE A 99 -9.90 -0.58 -13.17
C ILE A 99 -10.37 0.31 -12.03
N ALA A 100 -10.21 1.64 -12.18
CA ALA A 100 -10.67 2.61 -11.18
C ALA A 100 -12.21 2.59 -11.02
N SER A 101 -12.96 2.53 -12.12
CA SER A 101 -14.42 2.51 -12.09
C SER A 101 -15.01 1.19 -11.56
N GLU A 102 -14.43 0.05 -11.91
CA GLU A 102 -14.78 -1.27 -11.34
C GLU A 102 -14.49 -1.31 -9.83
N GLY A 103 -13.37 -0.69 -9.40
CA GLY A 103 -13.03 -0.50 -8.00
C GLY A 103 -14.09 0.29 -7.20
N ALA A 104 -14.78 1.23 -7.84
CA ALA A 104 -15.79 2.08 -7.21
C ALA A 104 -17.18 1.42 -7.07
N GLN A 105 -17.60 0.58 -8.03
CA GLN A 105 -18.93 -0.05 -8.02
C GLN A 105 -19.12 -1.10 -6.91
N VAL A 106 -18.04 -1.77 -6.49
CA VAL A 106 -18.08 -2.78 -5.41
C VAL A 106 -18.19 -2.15 -4.01
N ALA A 107 -17.85 -0.86 -3.86
CA ALA A 107 -17.87 -0.14 -2.59
C ALA A 107 -19.28 0.29 -2.11
N ALA A 108 -20.35 -0.12 -2.81
CA ALA A 108 -21.73 0.26 -2.52
C ALA A 108 -22.40 -0.58 -1.40
N ALA A 109 -21.68 -1.50 -0.75
CA ALA A 109 -22.22 -2.27 0.37
C ALA A 109 -22.25 -1.44 1.68
N PRO A 110 -23.24 -1.64 2.56
CA PRO A 110 -23.28 -0.96 3.86
C PRO A 110 -22.02 -1.28 4.69
N PRO A 111 -21.36 -0.27 5.29
CA PRO A 111 -20.22 -0.48 6.19
C PRO A 111 -20.55 -1.46 7.31
N GLY A 112 -19.64 -2.40 7.60
CA GLY A 112 -19.80 -3.38 8.68
C GLY A 112 -20.70 -4.58 8.38
N SER A 113 -21.35 -4.65 7.21
CA SER A 113 -22.11 -5.86 6.82
C SER A 113 -21.18 -7.04 6.50
N VAL A 114 -21.65 -8.27 6.73
CA VAL A 114 -20.95 -9.49 6.32
C VAL A 114 -20.56 -9.44 4.84
N LYS A 115 -21.45 -8.96 3.97
CA LYS A 115 -21.18 -8.81 2.55
C LYS A 115 -20.05 -7.82 2.25
N ALA A 116 -19.97 -6.71 3.00
CA ALA A 116 -18.89 -5.73 2.86
C ALA A 116 -17.54 -6.32 3.31
N ILE A 117 -17.53 -7.00 4.47
CA ILE A 117 -16.33 -7.68 4.99
C ILE A 117 -15.86 -8.76 4.02
N ASN A 118 -16.77 -9.60 3.51
CA ASN A 118 -16.43 -10.66 2.57
C ASN A 118 -15.85 -10.10 1.26
N SER A 119 -16.47 -9.05 0.73
CA SER A 119 -15.98 -8.38 -0.50
C SER A 119 -14.61 -7.75 -0.31
N MET A 120 -14.35 -7.18 0.88
CA MET A 120 -13.05 -6.62 1.24
C MET A 120 -11.97 -7.72 1.29
N VAL A 121 -12.24 -8.84 1.97
CA VAL A 121 -11.29 -9.95 2.07
C VAL A 121 -11.04 -10.60 0.70
N LEU A 122 -12.08 -10.83 -0.10
CA LEU A 122 -11.94 -11.33 -1.47
C LEU A 122 -11.06 -10.41 -2.31
N ARG A 123 -11.30 -9.09 -2.27
CA ARG A 123 -10.46 -8.11 -2.95
C ARG A 123 -9.01 -8.20 -2.50
N GLN A 124 -8.79 -8.37 -1.20
CA GLN A 124 -7.44 -8.44 -0.66
C GLN A 124 -6.70 -9.69 -1.16
N ILE A 125 -7.33 -10.86 -1.14
CA ILE A 125 -6.73 -12.09 -1.70
C ILE A 125 -6.56 -11.97 -3.22
N ASP A 126 -7.52 -11.37 -3.93
CA ASP A 126 -7.39 -11.09 -5.36
C ASP A 126 -6.18 -10.20 -5.67
N LEU A 127 -5.92 -9.17 -4.86
CA LEU A 127 -4.72 -8.35 -5.00
C LEU A 127 -3.45 -9.18 -4.77
N MET A 128 -3.42 -10.04 -3.75
CA MET A 128 -2.29 -10.94 -3.47
C MET A 128 -1.99 -11.88 -4.64
N ILE A 129 -3.05 -12.48 -5.21
CA ILE A 129 -2.97 -13.34 -6.40
C ILE A 129 -2.44 -12.57 -7.60
N HIS A 130 -2.59 -11.25 -7.68
CA HIS A 130 -2.17 -10.45 -8.84
C HIS A 130 -0.95 -9.56 -8.57
N LEU A 131 -0.26 -9.75 -7.43
CA LEU A 131 0.95 -9.00 -7.15
C LEU A 131 2.01 -9.26 -8.23
N PRO A 132 2.74 -8.21 -8.67
CA PRO A 132 3.78 -8.31 -9.69
C PRO A 132 5.07 -8.89 -9.08
N MET A 133 5.00 -10.12 -8.58
CA MET A 133 6.11 -10.84 -7.98
C MET A 133 6.04 -12.34 -8.31
N ASP A 134 7.21 -12.99 -8.27
CA ASP A 134 7.33 -14.42 -8.52
C ASP A 134 6.90 -15.21 -7.26
N ILE A 135 5.66 -15.71 -7.30
CA ILE A 135 5.09 -16.62 -6.31
C ILE A 135 5.10 -18.01 -6.93
N ASP A 136 5.44 -19.05 -6.16
CA ASP A 136 5.41 -20.41 -6.69
C ASP A 136 3.98 -20.85 -7.02
N ASP A 137 3.84 -21.79 -7.96
CA ASP A 137 2.53 -22.21 -8.46
C ASP A 137 1.68 -22.90 -7.37
N ALA A 138 2.32 -23.56 -6.40
CA ALA A 138 1.62 -24.24 -5.31
C ALA A 138 1.00 -23.23 -4.34
N ASP A 139 1.72 -22.14 -4.06
CA ASP A 139 1.28 -21.04 -3.22
C ASP A 139 0.25 -20.16 -3.92
N LEU A 140 0.36 -19.95 -5.23
CA LEU A 140 -0.69 -19.31 -6.02
C LEU A 140 -1.98 -20.12 -6.01
N GLU A 141 -1.88 -21.45 -6.14
CA GLU A 141 -3.05 -22.31 -6.07
C GLU A 141 -3.67 -22.26 -4.67
N LYS A 142 -2.85 -22.28 -3.62
CA LYS A 142 -3.32 -22.12 -2.25
C LYS A 142 -4.01 -20.77 -2.02
N LEU A 143 -3.52 -19.67 -2.59
CA LEU A 143 -4.20 -18.37 -2.54
C LEU A 143 -5.56 -18.40 -3.25
N ARG A 144 -5.67 -19.11 -4.39
CA ARG A 144 -6.95 -19.29 -5.09
C ARG A 144 -7.93 -20.14 -4.29
N ASP A 145 -7.45 -21.17 -3.62
CA ASP A 145 -8.26 -22.00 -2.73
C ASP A 145 -8.81 -21.16 -1.57
N LEU A 146 -7.96 -20.41 -0.88
CA LEU A 146 -8.37 -19.48 0.19
C LEU A 146 -9.38 -18.45 -0.30
N ARG A 147 -9.18 -17.88 -1.50
CA ARG A 147 -10.14 -16.98 -2.13
C ARG A 147 -11.50 -17.66 -2.34
N ASN A 148 -11.51 -18.90 -2.83
CA ASN A 148 -12.72 -19.68 -3.04
C ASN A 148 -13.42 -19.99 -1.71
N GLU A 149 -12.67 -20.34 -0.67
CA GLU A 149 -13.21 -20.56 0.68
C GLU A 149 -13.91 -19.31 1.22
N VAL A 150 -13.26 -18.14 1.14
CA VAL A 150 -13.87 -16.85 1.52
C VAL A 150 -15.14 -16.60 0.71
N SER A 151 -15.15 -16.92 -0.59
CA SER A 151 -16.34 -16.69 -1.43
C SER A 151 -17.56 -17.49 -0.97
N LEU A 152 -17.34 -18.65 -0.35
CA LEU A 152 -18.37 -19.56 0.12
C LEU A 152 -18.78 -19.32 1.59
N LEU A 153 -18.01 -18.55 2.36
CA LEU A 153 -18.28 -18.31 3.79
C LEU A 153 -19.71 -17.82 4.09
N PRO A 154 -20.29 -16.85 3.35
CA PRO A 154 -21.66 -16.43 3.61
C PRO A 154 -22.69 -17.56 3.42
N GLU A 155 -22.45 -18.45 2.46
CA GLU A 155 -23.34 -19.60 2.19
C GLU A 155 -23.22 -20.66 3.28
N VAL A 156 -22.01 -20.89 3.81
CA VAL A 156 -21.75 -21.83 4.91
C VAL A 156 -22.45 -21.40 6.20
N LEU A 157 -22.45 -20.09 6.49
CA LEU A 157 -23.14 -19.54 7.66
C LEU A 157 -24.66 -19.51 7.47
N GLY A 158 -25.14 -19.50 6.23
CA GLY A 158 -26.55 -19.68 5.90
C GLY A 158 -27.46 -18.74 6.71
N PRO A 159 -28.47 -19.25 7.46
CA PRO A 159 -29.43 -18.39 8.17
C PRO A 159 -28.84 -17.53 9.29
N ILE A 160 -27.68 -17.88 9.85
CA ILE A 160 -27.10 -17.11 10.97
C ILE A 160 -26.30 -15.90 10.49
N VAL A 161 -26.00 -15.80 9.18
CA VAL A 161 -25.15 -14.75 8.61
C VAL A 161 -25.65 -13.32 8.88
N ASP A 162 -26.97 -13.15 8.99
CA ASP A 162 -27.62 -11.85 9.25
C ASP A 162 -27.85 -11.59 10.75
N THR A 163 -27.38 -12.48 11.65
CA THR A 163 -27.43 -12.25 13.10
C THR A 163 -26.12 -11.66 13.61
N PRO A 164 -26.11 -10.98 14.78
CA PRO A 164 -24.88 -10.50 15.40
C PRO A 164 -23.83 -11.61 15.60
N GLU A 165 -24.27 -12.80 16.02
CA GLU A 165 -23.41 -13.96 16.26
C GLU A 165 -22.79 -14.49 14.95
N GLY A 166 -23.57 -14.60 13.87
CA GLY A 166 -23.02 -14.99 12.58
C GLY A 166 -22.15 -13.91 11.94
N GLY A 167 -22.39 -12.63 12.23
CA GLY A 167 -21.49 -11.54 11.84
C GLY A 167 -20.12 -11.62 12.52
N VAL A 168 -20.09 -11.92 13.83
CA VAL A 168 -18.84 -12.18 14.57
C VAL A 168 -18.12 -13.40 14.02
N GLN A 169 -18.83 -14.52 13.86
CA GLN A 169 -18.27 -15.77 13.34
C GLN A 169 -17.71 -15.61 11.91
N HIS A 170 -18.45 -14.92 11.03
CA HIS A 170 -17.96 -14.59 9.69
C HIS A 170 -16.66 -13.80 9.74
N THR A 171 -16.60 -12.77 10.58
CA THR A 171 -15.43 -11.90 10.71
C THR A 171 -14.20 -12.67 11.18
N GLU A 172 -14.37 -13.57 12.16
CA GLU A 172 -13.30 -14.44 12.64
C GLU A 172 -12.81 -15.39 11.54
N GLN A 173 -13.71 -16.09 10.85
CA GLN A 173 -13.34 -17.05 9.80
C GLN A 173 -12.68 -16.37 8.59
N ALA A 174 -13.24 -15.25 8.12
CA ALA A 174 -12.65 -14.48 7.05
C ALA A 174 -11.28 -13.91 7.43
N GLY A 175 -11.10 -13.51 8.70
CA GLY A 175 -9.81 -13.09 9.25
C GLY A 175 -8.77 -14.20 9.25
N MET A 176 -9.12 -15.42 9.65
CA MET A 176 -8.20 -16.58 9.64
C MET A 176 -7.73 -16.93 8.23
N LEU A 177 -8.64 -16.98 7.26
CA LEU A 177 -8.31 -17.27 5.86
C LEU A 177 -7.39 -16.19 5.26
N LEU A 178 -7.66 -14.94 5.58
CA LEU A 178 -6.83 -13.82 5.16
C LEU A 178 -5.43 -13.87 5.81
N GLU A 179 -5.34 -14.24 7.09
CA GLU A 179 -4.05 -14.43 7.75
C GLU A 179 -3.23 -15.55 7.09
N GLU A 180 -3.87 -16.66 6.72
CA GLU A 180 -3.20 -17.72 5.99
C GLU A 180 -2.69 -17.26 4.62
N ALA A 181 -3.48 -16.45 3.90
CA ALA A 181 -3.07 -15.84 2.63
C ALA A 181 -1.85 -14.91 2.82
N GLN A 182 -1.79 -14.17 3.93
CA GLN A 182 -0.67 -13.30 4.24
C GLN A 182 0.61 -14.07 4.59
N ARG A 183 0.51 -15.14 5.38
CA ARG A 183 1.67 -16.01 5.68
C ARG A 183 2.28 -16.64 4.42
N ILE A 184 1.50 -16.80 3.35
CA ILE A 184 2.03 -17.19 2.04
C ILE A 184 2.95 -16.10 1.48
N LEU A 185 2.47 -14.85 1.46
CA LEU A 185 3.25 -13.73 0.92
C LEU A 185 4.50 -13.39 1.73
N GLU A 186 4.46 -13.51 3.06
CA GLU A 186 5.61 -13.24 3.94
C GLU A 186 6.87 -14.01 3.52
N ARG A 187 6.72 -15.24 3.03
CA ARG A 187 7.85 -16.06 2.54
C ARG A 187 8.61 -15.43 1.37
N TYR A 188 7.94 -14.59 0.59
CA TYR A 188 8.50 -13.95 -0.60
C TYR A 188 8.97 -12.52 -0.34
N THR A 189 8.55 -11.92 0.77
CA THR A 189 8.88 -10.53 1.13
C THR A 189 9.92 -10.45 2.26
N ASP A 190 10.03 -11.45 3.14
CA ASP A 190 10.96 -11.44 4.28
C ASP A 190 12.45 -11.35 3.89
N SER A 191 12.84 -11.87 2.73
CA SER A 191 14.24 -11.77 2.25
C SER A 191 14.67 -10.35 1.83
N LEU A 192 13.70 -9.45 1.64
CA LEU A 192 13.93 -8.05 1.25
C LEU A 192 14.05 -7.11 2.47
N PHE A 193 13.74 -7.62 3.67
CA PHE A 193 13.88 -6.90 4.95
C PHE A 193 14.62 -7.74 6.01
N PRO A 194 15.85 -8.22 5.76
CA PRO A 194 16.58 -9.01 6.73
C PRO A 194 17.19 -8.09 7.81
N GLU A 195 16.68 -8.18 9.06
CA GLU A 195 17.47 -8.28 10.32
C GLU A 195 16.82 -7.75 11.62
N ASP A 196 15.72 -6.97 11.61
CA ASP A 196 15.21 -6.36 12.87
C ASP A 196 14.04 -7.07 13.59
N HIS A 197 13.71 -8.30 13.19
CA HIS A 197 12.59 -9.05 13.77
C HIS A 197 12.81 -9.46 15.25
N ARG A 198 14.05 -9.47 15.75
CA ARG A 198 14.39 -9.96 17.11
C ARG A 198 14.36 -8.89 18.20
N LEU A 199 14.39 -7.59 17.87
CA LEU A 199 14.26 -6.52 18.86
C LEU A 199 12.79 -6.22 19.21
N TYR A 200 11.89 -6.39 18.26
CA TYR A 200 10.48 -5.99 18.40
C TYR A 200 9.68 -6.86 19.38
N SER A 201 9.95 -8.16 19.49
CA SER A 201 9.25 -9.04 20.43
C SER A 201 9.59 -8.76 21.91
N LYS A 202 10.78 -8.20 22.19
CA LYS A 202 11.23 -7.91 23.57
C LYS A 202 10.69 -6.60 24.14
N ASN A 203 10.41 -5.59 23.32
CA ASN A 203 10.01 -4.27 23.81
C ASN A 203 8.49 -4.11 24.03
N ARG A 204 7.67 -5.00 23.45
CA ARG A 204 6.21 -5.01 23.63
C ARG A 204 5.76 -5.30 25.06
N ALA A 205 6.50 -6.14 25.79
CA ALA A 205 6.21 -6.45 27.20
C ALA A 205 6.48 -5.27 28.16
N ARG A 206 7.27 -4.27 27.75
CA ARG A 206 7.59 -3.08 28.56
C ARG A 206 6.61 -1.93 28.36
N LEU A 207 6.04 -1.77 27.16
CA LEU A 207 5.15 -0.65 26.82
C LEU A 207 3.70 -0.84 27.31
N PHE A 208 3.25 -2.08 27.54
CA PHE A 208 1.86 -2.40 27.90
C PHE A 208 1.71 -3.25 29.18
N GLY A 209 2.53 -2.97 30.18
CA GLY A 209 2.45 -3.60 31.51
C GLY A 209 1.16 -3.23 32.26
N GLY A 210 0.05 -3.89 31.91
CA GLY A 210 -1.25 -3.79 32.56
C GLY A 210 -1.87 -5.17 32.77
N ASN A 211 -1.38 -5.87 33.79
CA ASN A 211 -1.96 -7.01 34.50
C ASN A 211 -3.00 -7.88 33.76
N ARG A 212 -2.54 -8.92 33.05
CA ARG A 212 -3.30 -10.17 32.89
C ARG A 212 -2.45 -11.29 33.50
N GLY A 213 -2.83 -11.71 34.71
CA GLY A 213 -2.27 -12.90 35.33
C GLY A 213 -2.80 -14.17 34.65
N GLY A 214 -1.95 -15.19 34.59
CA GLY A 214 -2.36 -16.59 34.38
C GLY A 214 -1.78 -17.26 33.14
N GLU A 215 -0.71 -18.03 33.39
CA GLU A 215 -0.33 -19.30 32.74
C GLU A 215 0.19 -19.28 31.29
N ASP A 216 1.53 -19.40 31.22
CA ASP A 216 2.34 -20.21 30.30
C ASP A 216 1.66 -20.74 29.03
N GLY A 217 1.88 -20.01 27.95
CA GLY A 217 1.77 -20.50 26.58
C GLY A 217 2.54 -19.53 25.68
N ASP A 218 3.35 -20.06 24.77
CA ASP A 218 4.16 -19.33 23.79
C ASP A 218 3.29 -18.53 22.81
N GLY A 219 2.62 -17.50 23.31
CA GLY A 219 1.65 -16.67 22.60
C GLY A 219 2.31 -15.51 21.89
N GLU A 220 2.90 -15.76 20.73
CA GLU A 220 3.12 -14.72 19.72
C GLU A 220 1.75 -14.19 19.26
N SER A 221 1.29 -13.12 19.91
CA SER A 221 0.11 -12.39 19.48
C SER A 221 0.48 -11.51 18.29
N HIS A 222 0.37 -12.08 17.09
CA HIS A 222 0.37 -11.41 15.79
C HIS A 222 -0.94 -10.62 15.64
N ALA A 223 -0.99 -9.36 16.08
CA ALA A 223 -2.20 -8.56 15.95
C ALA A 223 -2.40 -8.14 14.48
N MET A 224 -3.13 -8.97 13.75
CA MET A 224 -3.51 -8.85 12.34
C MET A 224 -4.64 -7.84 12.09
N SER A 225 -5.18 -7.25 13.16
CA SER A 225 -6.19 -6.21 13.10
C SER A 225 -5.97 -5.15 14.18
N ILE A 226 -6.08 -3.88 13.81
CA ILE A 226 -6.20 -2.79 14.78
C ILE A 226 -7.66 -2.38 14.84
N GLN A 227 -8.23 -2.41 16.05
CA GLN A 227 -9.52 -1.81 16.34
C GLN A 227 -9.31 -0.35 16.70
N PHE A 228 -9.95 0.53 15.95
CA PHE A 228 -10.00 1.96 16.19
C PHE A 228 -11.16 2.27 17.15
N GLY A 229 -11.07 3.40 17.86
CA GLY A 229 -12.03 3.79 18.89
C GLY A 229 -13.46 4.02 18.38
N ASP A 230 -13.64 4.10 17.06
CA ASP A 230 -14.94 4.20 16.36
C ASP A 230 -15.55 2.83 15.99
N GLY A 231 -14.90 1.73 16.38
CA GLY A 231 -15.33 0.38 16.02
C GLY A 231 -14.86 -0.07 14.63
N GLY A 232 -14.10 0.76 13.90
CA GLY A 232 -13.41 0.37 12.68
C GLY A 232 -12.34 -0.69 12.99
N SER A 233 -12.24 -1.72 12.16
CA SER A 233 -11.16 -2.69 12.22
C SER A 233 -10.43 -2.70 10.88
N VAL A 234 -9.10 -2.70 10.93
CA VAL A 234 -8.31 -2.81 9.70
C VAL A 234 -7.44 -4.04 9.77
N VAL A 235 -7.65 -4.97 8.82
CA VAL A 235 -6.84 -6.18 8.67
C VAL A 235 -5.73 -5.92 7.65
N MET A 236 -4.46 -6.05 8.07
CA MET A 236 -3.33 -5.43 7.37
C MET A 236 -2.26 -6.45 6.93
N PRO A 237 -1.88 -6.50 5.64
CA PRO A 237 -0.90 -7.46 5.12
C PRO A 237 0.56 -6.97 5.11
N TYR A 238 0.86 -5.76 5.60
CA TYR A 238 2.21 -5.20 5.56
C TYR A 238 2.62 -4.56 6.90
N LYS A 239 3.92 -4.67 7.23
CA LYS A 239 4.57 -4.12 8.44
C LYS A 239 4.67 -2.58 8.44
N ILE A 240 3.73 -1.87 7.81
CA ILE A 240 3.77 -0.41 7.67
C ILE A 240 3.75 0.27 9.05
N PHE A 241 3.03 -0.28 10.02
CA PHE A 241 2.99 0.28 11.38
C PHE A 241 4.35 0.29 12.06
N GLY A 242 5.13 -0.80 11.94
CA GLY A 242 6.49 -0.84 12.47
C GLY A 242 7.41 0.16 11.77
N ALA A 243 7.25 0.33 10.45
CA ALA A 243 8.00 1.34 9.69
C ALA A 243 7.60 2.78 10.08
N ILE A 244 6.32 3.03 10.33
CA ILE A 244 5.80 4.30 10.83
C ILE A 244 6.39 4.61 12.21
N GLU A 245 6.31 3.67 13.14
CA GLU A 245 6.86 3.82 14.49
C GLU A 245 8.38 4.05 14.44
N HIS A 246 9.09 3.30 13.60
CA HIS A 246 10.53 3.48 13.38
C HIS A 246 10.85 4.87 12.82
N GLU A 247 10.12 5.33 11.81
CA GLU A 247 10.34 6.65 11.22
C GLU A 247 10.01 7.77 12.21
N VAL A 248 8.94 7.62 12.99
CA VAL A 248 8.61 8.54 14.09
C VAL A 248 9.74 8.58 15.12
N GLU A 249 10.23 7.43 15.57
CA GLU A 249 11.33 7.37 16.54
C GLU A 249 12.62 7.99 15.97
N ARG A 250 12.90 7.75 14.68
CA ARG A 250 14.03 8.34 13.96
C ARG A 250 13.90 9.87 13.94
N LEU A 251 12.74 10.41 13.58
CA LEU A 251 12.49 11.86 13.58
C LEU A 251 12.58 12.47 14.99
N ALA A 252 12.19 11.74 16.04
CA ALA A 252 12.26 12.20 17.42
C ALA A 252 13.69 12.32 17.95
N THR A 253 14.58 11.43 17.51
CA THR A 253 15.91 11.21 18.12
C THR A 253 17.07 11.70 17.26
N ASP A 254 16.95 11.65 15.93
CA ASP A 254 17.99 12.05 14.97
C ASP A 254 17.70 13.44 14.37
N PRO A 255 18.51 14.47 14.64
CA PRO A 255 18.36 15.79 14.02
C PRO A 255 18.46 15.79 12.50
N GLU A 256 19.30 14.94 11.90
CA GLU A 256 19.49 14.91 10.44
C GLU A 256 18.28 14.29 9.73
N ALA A 257 17.49 13.45 10.42
CA ALA A 257 16.27 12.87 9.87
C ALA A 257 15.22 13.93 9.50
N LEU A 258 15.24 15.09 10.15
CA LEU A 258 14.31 16.20 9.88
C LEU A 258 14.53 16.85 8.50
N ASP A 259 15.72 16.70 7.94
CA ASP A 259 16.07 17.26 6.63
C ASP A 259 15.57 16.40 5.46
N ASN A 260 15.20 15.13 5.73
CA ASN A 260 14.77 14.18 4.70
C ASN A 260 13.60 13.31 5.17
N ILE A 261 12.41 13.91 5.14
CA ILE A 261 11.13 13.24 5.41
C ILE A 261 10.58 12.69 4.10
N SER A 262 10.42 11.37 4.01
CA SER A 262 9.96 10.69 2.80
C SER A 262 9.10 9.48 3.13
N LEU A 263 8.03 9.28 2.37
CA LEU A 263 7.22 8.06 2.48
C LEU A 263 7.97 6.80 2.05
N ALA A 264 9.04 6.93 1.28
CA ALA A 264 9.88 5.80 0.89
C ALA A 264 10.56 5.11 2.08
N ASN A 265 10.68 5.80 3.23
CA ASN A 265 11.17 5.21 4.48
C ASN A 265 10.13 4.32 5.16
N ILE A 266 8.87 4.41 4.72
CA ILE A 266 7.72 3.78 5.38
C ILE A 266 7.14 2.67 4.51
N ALA A 267 6.97 2.95 3.22
CA ALA A 267 6.35 2.04 2.27
C ALA A 267 6.80 2.37 0.84
N ASP A 268 6.96 1.34 0.01
CA ASP A 268 7.12 1.52 -1.43
C ASP A 268 5.81 2.02 -2.08
N TRP A 269 5.92 2.47 -3.33
CA TRP A 269 4.78 3.05 -4.04
C TRP A 269 3.67 2.02 -4.28
N GLN A 270 3.98 0.72 -4.43
CA GLN A 270 2.97 -0.33 -4.59
C GLN A 270 2.16 -0.53 -3.30
N THR A 271 2.83 -0.50 -2.16
CA THR A 271 2.22 -0.62 -0.83
C THR A 271 1.32 0.58 -0.53
N LEU A 272 1.76 1.79 -0.87
CA LEU A 272 0.92 2.98 -0.76
C LEU A 272 -0.29 2.92 -1.72
N ALA A 273 -0.08 2.51 -2.97
CA ALA A 273 -1.15 2.32 -3.94
C ALA A 273 -2.17 1.26 -3.47
N HIS A 274 -1.72 0.20 -2.80
CA HIS A 274 -2.59 -0.78 -2.15
C HIS A 274 -3.50 -0.11 -1.12
N TYR A 275 -2.94 0.69 -0.22
CA TYR A 275 -3.72 1.36 0.84
C TYR A 275 -4.71 2.41 0.32
N VAL A 276 -4.38 3.07 -0.79
CA VAL A 276 -5.33 3.91 -1.53
C VAL A 276 -6.45 3.05 -2.13
N ALA A 277 -6.12 1.94 -2.80
CA ALA A 277 -7.09 1.08 -3.47
C ALA A 277 -8.08 0.39 -2.50
N VAL A 278 -7.63 0.09 -1.28
CA VAL A 278 -8.48 -0.49 -0.21
C VAL A 278 -9.09 0.56 0.72
N LYS A 279 -8.95 1.86 0.42
CA LYS A 279 -9.57 2.97 1.18
C LYS A 279 -9.18 3.04 2.66
N ASN A 280 -7.97 2.56 2.99
CA ASN A 280 -7.49 2.48 4.37
C ASN A 280 -6.48 3.56 4.75
N LEU A 281 -6.10 4.42 3.81
CA LEU A 281 -5.04 5.40 4.06
C LEU A 281 -5.42 6.43 5.15
N GLY A 282 -6.71 6.72 5.33
CA GLY A 282 -7.19 7.57 6.44
C GLY A 282 -6.83 7.01 7.81
N TYR A 283 -7.02 5.69 8.02
CA TYR A 283 -6.65 5.01 9.26
C TYR A 283 -5.13 5.04 9.50
N ILE A 284 -4.35 4.92 8.42
CA ILE A 284 -2.88 4.99 8.49
C ILE A 284 -2.43 6.40 8.89
N CYS A 285 -3.11 7.45 8.41
CA CYS A 285 -2.82 8.82 8.82
C CYS A 285 -3.08 9.02 10.33
N VAL A 286 -4.21 8.53 10.84
CA VAL A 286 -4.53 8.61 12.28
C VAL A 286 -3.48 7.85 13.09
N PHE A 287 -3.13 6.62 12.70
CA PHE A 287 -2.10 5.84 13.38
C PHE A 287 -0.73 6.51 13.37
N ALA A 288 -0.31 7.07 12.23
CA ALA A 288 0.96 7.79 12.12
C ALA A 288 1.00 9.00 13.04
N SER A 289 -0.09 9.77 13.07
CA SER A 289 -0.20 10.91 13.99
C SER A 289 -0.24 10.47 15.45
N GLU A 290 -0.91 9.36 15.78
CA GLU A 290 -0.99 8.85 17.15
C GLU A 290 0.40 8.38 17.62
N SER A 291 1.11 7.66 16.76
CA SER A 291 2.49 7.23 17.00
C SER A 291 3.39 8.43 17.26
N GLY A 292 3.26 9.48 16.42
CA GLY A 292 3.94 10.77 16.62
C GLY A 292 3.59 11.40 17.98
N ALA A 293 2.32 11.52 18.34
CA ALA A 293 1.90 12.11 19.61
C ALA A 293 2.46 11.34 20.83
N LYS A 294 2.45 10.00 20.77
CA LYS A 294 3.03 9.14 21.82
C LYS A 294 4.54 9.32 21.93
N SER A 295 5.26 9.29 20.80
CA SER A 295 6.71 9.49 20.77
C SER A 295 7.09 10.89 21.26
N PHE A 296 6.32 11.92 20.89
CA PHE A 296 6.52 13.27 21.40
C PHE A 296 6.41 13.33 22.92
N ALA A 297 5.33 12.79 23.49
CA ALA A 297 5.12 12.77 24.93
C ALA A 297 6.21 11.97 25.67
N GLN A 298 6.77 10.95 25.04
CA GLN A 298 7.87 10.15 25.59
C GLN A 298 9.20 10.90 25.60
N HIS A 299 9.58 11.56 24.51
CA HIS A 299 10.88 12.22 24.36
C HIS A 299 10.92 13.66 24.86
N PHE A 300 9.77 14.33 24.94
CA PHE A 300 9.63 15.73 25.36
C PHE A 300 8.53 15.89 26.42
N PRO A 301 8.58 15.15 27.55
CA PRO A 301 7.49 15.09 28.54
C PRO A 301 7.17 16.44 29.20
N ASP A 302 8.15 17.35 29.25
CA ASP A 302 8.00 18.67 29.86
C ASP A 302 7.54 19.76 28.87
N VAL A 303 7.34 19.41 27.60
CA VAL A 303 6.97 20.37 26.54
C VAL A 303 5.49 20.25 26.24
N THR A 304 4.77 21.37 26.36
CA THR A 304 3.37 21.49 25.94
C THR A 304 3.27 22.30 24.66
N LEU A 305 2.49 21.80 23.70
CA LEU A 305 2.19 22.53 22.47
C LEU A 305 1.24 23.70 22.77
N PRO A 306 1.54 24.93 22.31
CA PRO A 306 0.67 26.07 22.49
C PRO A 306 -0.57 25.95 21.60
N SER A 307 -1.68 26.59 21.98
CA SER A 307 -2.95 26.54 21.23
C SER A 307 -2.84 27.02 19.77
N GLY A 308 -1.87 27.89 19.47
CA GLY A 308 -1.59 28.37 18.11
C GLY A 308 -0.78 27.42 17.24
N PHE A 309 -0.24 26.32 17.78
CA PHE A 309 0.75 25.49 17.09
C PHE A 309 0.23 24.94 15.75
N PHE A 310 -0.95 24.31 15.74
CA PHE A 310 -1.51 23.74 14.52
C PHE A 310 -1.91 24.82 13.49
N THR A 311 -2.21 26.04 13.95
CA THR A 311 -2.41 27.17 13.03
C THR A 311 -1.09 27.57 12.36
N ALA A 312 0.00 27.67 13.12
CA ALA A 312 1.33 27.94 12.58
C ALA A 312 1.79 26.81 11.63
N ALA A 313 1.55 25.55 11.98
CA ALA A 313 1.86 24.39 11.15
C ALA A 313 1.11 24.42 9.81
N ARG A 314 -0.19 24.76 9.80
CA ARG A 314 -0.97 24.96 8.57
C ARG A 314 -0.34 26.01 7.67
N ILE A 315 0.00 27.18 8.22
CA ILE A 315 0.61 28.28 7.47
C ILE A 315 1.95 27.84 6.87
N PHE A 316 2.78 27.16 7.65
CA PHE A 316 4.07 26.66 7.20
C PHE A 316 3.91 25.65 6.05
N LEU A 317 3.10 24.61 6.24
CA LEU A 317 2.92 23.56 5.23
C LEU A 317 2.21 24.07 3.97
N GLN A 318 1.31 25.05 4.10
CA GLN A 318 0.68 25.71 2.96
C GLN A 318 1.70 26.47 2.11
N ARG A 319 2.62 27.22 2.74
CA ARG A 319 3.73 27.86 2.02
C ARG A 319 4.65 26.84 1.37
N THR A 320 5.00 25.75 2.07
CA THR A 320 5.83 24.68 1.53
C THR A 320 5.18 24.03 0.30
N LYS A 321 3.87 23.78 0.35
CA LYS A 321 3.09 23.29 -0.79
C LYS A 321 3.14 24.26 -1.97
N GLU A 322 2.94 25.56 -1.73
CA GLU A 322 2.95 26.58 -2.78
C GLU A 322 4.32 26.72 -3.46
N VAL A 323 5.40 26.75 -2.69
CA VAL A 323 6.78 26.85 -3.20
C VAL A 323 7.14 25.63 -4.05
N ASN A 324 6.71 24.44 -3.65
CA ASN A 324 7.03 23.18 -4.32
C ASN A 324 5.97 22.73 -5.35
N SER A 325 4.92 23.53 -5.58
CA SER A 325 3.85 23.20 -6.55
C SER A 325 4.36 22.99 -7.97
N ARG A 326 5.50 23.62 -8.33
CA ARG A 326 6.12 23.49 -9.66
C ARG A 326 7.07 22.31 -9.81
N SER A 327 7.44 21.62 -8.72
CA SER A 327 8.36 20.48 -8.72
C SER A 327 7.66 19.12 -8.74
N GLY A 328 6.33 19.09 -8.92
CA GLY A 328 5.55 17.84 -8.88
C GLY A 328 5.35 17.30 -7.46
N PHE A 329 5.67 18.08 -6.42
CA PHE A 329 5.44 17.71 -5.03
C PHE A 329 3.96 17.82 -4.68
N VAL A 330 3.31 16.69 -4.41
CA VAL A 330 1.89 16.61 -4.09
C VAL A 330 1.69 16.30 -2.61
N MET A 331 1.14 17.27 -1.87
CA MET A 331 0.81 17.12 -0.44
C MET A 331 -0.67 16.82 -0.18
N GLY A 332 -1.56 16.99 -1.16
CA GLY A 332 -3.00 17.03 -0.90
C GLY A 332 -3.44 18.28 -0.11
N PRO A 333 -4.67 18.33 0.41
CA PRO A 333 -5.17 19.47 1.18
C PRO A 333 -4.47 19.57 2.55
N VAL A 334 -3.87 20.73 2.84
CA VAL A 334 -3.14 20.95 4.11
C VAL A 334 -4.09 20.96 5.31
N ASP A 335 -5.29 21.51 5.13
CA ASP A 335 -6.30 21.53 6.21
C ASP A 335 -6.75 20.12 6.63
N VAL A 336 -6.77 19.18 5.69
CA VAL A 336 -7.08 17.78 5.99
C VAL A 336 -5.93 17.15 6.76
N GLY A 337 -4.69 17.21 6.25
CA GLY A 337 -3.54 16.57 6.89
C GLY A 337 -3.22 17.13 8.27
N VAL A 338 -3.16 18.45 8.42
CA VAL A 338 -2.94 19.08 9.74
C VAL A 338 -4.15 18.92 10.65
N GLY A 339 -5.37 18.92 10.10
CA GLY A 339 -6.59 18.70 10.86
C GLY A 339 -6.66 17.31 11.52
N ILE A 340 -6.14 16.27 10.85
CA ILE A 340 -5.98 14.93 11.44
C ILE A 340 -5.06 15.00 12.65
N ALA A 341 -3.88 15.59 12.48
CA ALA A 341 -2.91 15.68 13.56
C ALA A 341 -3.45 16.48 14.75
N GLU A 342 -4.09 17.63 14.50
CA GLU A 342 -4.71 18.45 15.55
C GLU A 342 -5.76 17.66 16.34
N LYS A 343 -6.63 16.91 15.66
CA LYS A 343 -7.62 16.03 16.31
C LYS A 343 -6.95 14.98 17.18
N VAL A 344 -5.98 14.25 16.64
CA VAL A 344 -5.28 13.18 17.37
C VAL A 344 -4.56 13.72 18.61
N TYR A 345 -3.86 14.86 18.49
CA TYR A 345 -3.20 15.50 19.63
C TYR A 345 -4.19 16.05 20.66
N SER A 346 -5.44 16.28 20.28
CA SER A 346 -6.53 16.62 21.19
C SER A 346 -7.27 15.39 21.77
N GLY A 347 -6.90 14.17 21.35
CA GLY A 347 -7.50 12.91 21.80
C GLY A 347 -8.64 12.39 20.93
N ASP A 348 -8.96 13.05 19.81
CA ASP A 348 -9.95 12.59 18.85
C ASP A 348 -9.29 11.68 17.81
N MET A 349 -9.61 10.38 17.87
CA MET A 349 -9.11 9.34 16.96
C MET A 349 -10.07 9.05 15.79
N SER A 350 -11.02 9.96 15.50
CA SER A 350 -11.94 9.78 14.38
C SER A 350 -11.20 9.73 13.04
N THR A 351 -11.50 8.71 12.24
CA THR A 351 -10.89 8.55 10.92
C THR A 351 -11.58 9.47 9.90
N PRO A 352 -10.86 10.38 9.24
CA PRO A 352 -11.45 11.20 8.18
C PRO A 352 -11.68 10.38 6.91
N ASP A 353 -12.75 10.70 6.18
CA ASP A 353 -12.92 10.19 4.82
C ASP A 353 -12.07 11.01 3.84
N ILE A 354 -10.94 10.44 3.42
CA ILE A 354 -10.05 11.03 2.41
C ILE A 354 -10.17 10.35 1.05
N ASN A 355 -11.11 9.41 0.90
CA ASN A 355 -11.21 8.58 -0.31
C ASN A 355 -11.71 9.34 -1.54
N GLY A 356 -12.25 10.55 -1.35
CA GLY A 356 -12.63 11.47 -2.44
C GLY A 356 -11.45 12.26 -3.02
N LEU A 357 -10.26 12.19 -2.41
CA LEU A 357 -9.05 12.84 -2.93
C LEU A 357 -8.37 11.96 -4.00
N LEU A 358 -7.54 12.60 -4.84
CA LEU A 358 -6.70 11.85 -5.78
C LEU A 358 -5.71 10.93 -5.03
N PRO A 359 -5.31 9.78 -5.59
CA PRO A 359 -4.37 8.85 -4.95
C PRO A 359 -3.08 9.49 -4.40
N GLU A 360 -2.47 10.36 -5.19
CA GLU A 360 -1.28 11.13 -4.85
C GLU A 360 -1.53 12.15 -3.73
N GLU A 361 -2.74 12.72 -3.66
CA GLU A 361 -3.14 13.64 -2.59
C GLU A 361 -3.39 12.88 -1.28
N GLN A 362 -3.97 11.68 -1.34
CA GLN A 362 -4.11 10.82 -0.17
C GLN A 362 -2.74 10.46 0.41
N SER A 363 -1.80 10.05 -0.44
CA SER A 363 -0.41 9.79 -0.03
C SER A 363 0.24 11.05 0.55
N GLY A 364 0.01 12.21 -0.06
CA GLY A 364 0.44 13.50 0.47
C GLY A 364 -0.12 13.80 1.87
N VAL A 365 -1.37 13.46 2.17
CA VAL A 365 -1.97 13.61 3.51
C VAL A 365 -1.28 12.72 4.54
N LEU A 366 -0.83 11.52 4.15
CA LEU A 366 0.00 10.68 5.02
C LEU A 366 1.37 11.30 5.27
N LEU A 367 2.04 11.80 4.23
CA LEU A 367 3.33 12.49 4.37
C LEU A 367 3.25 13.66 5.36
N GLN A 368 2.14 14.41 5.31
CA GLN A 368 1.90 15.52 6.23
C GLN A 368 1.94 15.09 7.70
N GLN A 369 1.60 13.85 8.07
CA GLN A 369 1.64 13.40 9.47
C GLN A 369 3.08 13.39 10.02
N PHE A 370 4.03 12.98 9.20
CA PHE A 370 5.46 13.01 9.54
C PHE A 370 6.01 14.44 9.52
N MET A 371 5.56 15.27 8.58
CA MET A 371 5.95 16.69 8.54
C MET A 371 5.43 17.45 9.77
N VAL A 372 4.18 17.21 10.20
CA VAL A 372 3.63 17.82 11.42
C VAL A 372 4.40 17.32 12.64
N PHE A 373 4.69 16.02 12.72
CA PHE A 373 5.51 15.49 13.81
C PHE A 373 6.91 16.11 13.85
N ALA A 374 7.56 16.29 12.70
CA ALA A 374 8.84 16.99 12.61
C ALA A 374 8.74 18.44 13.10
N LEU A 375 7.67 19.18 12.78
CA LEU A 375 7.44 20.53 13.31
C LEU A 375 7.24 20.53 14.83
N VAL A 376 6.57 19.52 15.37
CA VAL A 376 6.38 19.34 16.82
C VAL A 376 7.73 19.11 17.51
N VAL A 377 8.59 18.26 16.94
CA VAL A 377 9.96 18.02 17.43
C VAL A 377 10.81 19.29 17.31
N GLN A 378 10.75 20.01 16.19
CA GLN A 378 11.46 21.27 16.00
C GLN A 378 11.01 22.34 16.99
N TYR A 379 9.72 22.40 17.32
CA TYR A 379 9.20 23.31 18.34
C TYR A 379 9.80 22.99 19.73
N ALA A 380 9.79 21.72 20.13
CA ALA A 380 10.38 21.31 21.41
C ALA A 380 11.89 21.57 21.48
N ARG A 381 12.58 21.55 20.34
CA ARG A 381 14.00 21.91 20.22
C ARG A 381 14.25 23.41 20.05
N GLY A 382 13.21 24.25 20.01
CA GLY A 382 13.30 25.70 19.84
C GLY A 382 13.65 26.17 18.42
N ALA A 383 13.55 25.29 17.42
CA ALA A 383 13.84 25.56 16.01
C ALA A 383 12.60 25.96 15.19
N PHE A 384 11.39 25.71 15.69
CA PHE A 384 10.13 26.15 15.09
C PHE A 384 9.39 27.10 16.05
N ALA A 385 8.98 28.26 15.55
CA ALA A 385 8.26 29.27 16.31
C ALA A 385 6.78 29.32 15.90
N VAL A 386 5.90 29.49 16.89
CA VAL A 386 4.43 29.56 16.73
C VAL A 386 3.97 31.01 16.69
#